data_AF-A0A354HUV1-F1
#
_entry.id   AF-A0A354HUV1-F1
#
_cell.length_a   1.000
_cell.length_b   1.000
_cell.length_c   1.000
_cell.angle_alpha   90.00
_cell.angle_beta   90.00
_cell.angle_gamma   90.00
#
_symmetry.space_group_name_H-M   'P 1'
#
loop_
_entity.id
_entity.type
_entity.pdbx_description
1 polymer ?
#
loop_
_entity_poly.entity_id
_entity_poly.type
_entity_poly.pdbx_seq_one_letter_code
_entity_poly.pdbx_strand_id
1 'polypeptide(L)'
;MRFVGLSNFKYIFSDKIFIQALSKTAVYTLYTVVVTMFLSLGLAVLINQKLRGVGFFRTAIFFPHVASVVAVAAVWQMLLQKDMGLINEILRGFGMTDVPGWFAS
;
A
#
# COMPACT_ATOMS: atom_id res chain seq x y z
N MET A 1 -26.17 16.37 27.37
CA MET A 1 -24.80 16.06 26.92
C MET A 1 -23.83 16.78 27.86
N ARG A 2 -22.92 16.05 28.52
CA ARG A 2 -21.98 16.66 29.49
C ARG A 2 -20.69 17.03 28.74
N PHE A 3 -20.39 18.33 28.66
CA PHE A 3 -19.14 18.79 28.06
C PHE A 3 -17.96 18.36 28.93
N VAL A 4 -17.08 17.55 28.35
CA VAL A 4 -15.93 16.93 29.05
C VAL A 4 -14.62 17.71 28.89
N GLY A 5 -14.64 18.82 28.15
CA GLY A 5 -13.46 19.66 27.93
C GLY A 5 -12.28 18.87 27.34
N LEU A 6 -11.11 19.00 27.96
CA LEU A 6 -9.84 18.41 27.48
C LEU A 6 -9.56 17.00 28.02
N SER A 7 -10.49 16.36 28.75
CA SER A 7 -10.23 15.06 29.39
C SER A 7 -9.93 13.95 28.39
N ASN A 8 -10.63 13.94 27.24
CA ASN A 8 -10.42 12.95 26.19
C ASN A 8 -9.00 13.00 25.59
N PHE A 9 -8.45 14.20 25.41
CA PHE A 9 -7.09 14.37 24.89
C PHE A 9 -6.05 13.85 25.88
N LYS A 10 -6.19 14.18 27.18
CA LYS A 10 -5.30 13.65 28.23
C LYS A 10 -5.34 12.12 28.33
N TYR A 11 -6.53 11.54 28.16
CA TYR A 11 -6.72 10.08 28.16
C TYR A 11 -6.00 9.42 26.98
N ILE A 12 -6.19 9.94 25.76
CA ILE A 12 -5.59 9.39 24.54
C ILE A 12 -4.05 9.43 24.59
N PHE A 13 -3.46 10.51 25.10
CA PHE A 13 -1.99 10.60 25.24
C PHE A 13 -1.40 9.68 26.32
N SER A 14 -2.25 9.06 27.16
CA SER A 14 -1.82 8.06 28.15
C SER A 14 -2.10 6.62 27.69
N ASP A 15 -2.85 6.46 26.58
CA ASP A 15 -3.21 5.15 26.05
C ASP A 15 -2.04 4.57 25.25
N LYS A 16 -1.53 3.42 25.73
CA LYS A 16 -0.43 2.70 25.08
C LYS A 16 -0.78 2.26 23.67
N ILE A 17 -2.04 1.92 23.39
CA ILE A 17 -2.49 1.49 22.07
C ILE A 17 -2.41 2.68 21.11
N PHE A 18 -2.86 3.86 21.53
CA PHE A 18 -2.79 5.07 20.71
C PHE A 18 -1.35 5.46 20.38
N ILE A 19 -0.46 5.47 21.38
CA ILE A 19 0.95 5.81 21.17
C ILE A 19 1.62 4.80 20.23
N GLN A 20 1.33 3.51 20.40
CA GLN A 20 1.84 2.46 19.51
C GLN A 20 1.32 2.64 18.09
N ALA A 21 0.02 2.86 17.91
CA ALA A 21 -0.58 3.09 16.60
C ALA A 21 0.04 4.32 15.92
N LEU A 22 0.20 5.43 16.66
CA LEU A 22 0.81 6.65 16.15
C LEU A 22 2.26 6.41 15.71
N SER A 23 3.04 5.68 16.51
CA SER A 23 4.42 5.31 16.15
C SER A 23 4.46 4.42 14.89
N LYS A 24 3.56 3.43 14.78
CA LYS A 24 3.45 2.56 13.59
C LYS A 24 3.07 3.38 12.35
N THR A 25 2.11 4.29 12.46
CA THR A 25 1.73 5.19 11.36
C THR A 25 2.89 6.09 10.97
N ALA A 26 3.60 6.69 11.92
CA ALA A 26 4.75 7.55 11.63
C ALA A 26 5.87 6.80 10.89
N VAL A 27 6.22 5.60 11.35
CA VAL A 27 7.22 4.75 10.69
C VAL A 27 6.75 4.32 9.31
N TYR A 28 5.49 3.90 9.17
CA TYR A 28 4.90 3.53 7.88
C TYR A 28 4.93 4.70 6.89
N THR A 29 4.53 5.89 7.31
CA THR A 29 4.53 7.10 6.48
C THR A 29 5.95 7.45 6.06
N LEU A 30 6.90 7.48 7.00
CA LEU A 30 8.29 7.80 6.69
C LEU A 30 8.88 6.82 5.67
N TYR A 31 8.70 5.51 5.90
CA TYR A 31 9.20 4.48 4.99
C TYR A 31 8.56 4.61 3.60
N THR A 32 7.24 4.75 3.55
CA THR A 32 6.49 4.88 2.29
C THR A 32 6.93 6.11 1.51
N VAL A 33 7.03 7.27 2.16
CA VAL A 33 7.45 8.53 1.51
C VAL A 33 8.88 8.43 0.98
N VAL A 34 9.82 7.90 1.77
CA VAL A 34 11.21 7.79 1.35
C VAL A 34 11.35 6.83 0.17
N VAL A 35 10.76 5.64 0.25
CA VAL A 35 10.82 4.63 -0.81
C VAL A 35 10.16 5.14 -2.09
N THR A 36 8.95 5.72 -1.99
CA THR A 36 8.24 6.27 -3.15
C THR A 36 9.04 7.41 -3.78
N MET A 37 9.63 8.31 -3.00
CA MET A 37 10.44 9.41 -3.52
C MET A 37 11.65 8.89 -4.31
N PHE A 38 12.38 7.92 -3.79
CA PHE A 38 13.52 7.32 -4.50
C PHE A 38 13.09 6.59 -5.77
N LEU A 39 12.01 5.80 -5.71
CA LEU A 39 11.49 5.09 -6.88
C LEU A 39 10.98 6.06 -7.96
N SER A 40 10.21 7.08 -7.58
CA SER A 40 9.70 8.09 -8.50
C SER A 40 10.84 8.88 -9.14
N LEU A 41 11.87 9.25 -8.38
CA LEU A 41 13.03 9.94 -8.91
C LEU A 41 13.84 9.04 -9.86
N GLY A 42 14.09 7.79 -9.47
CA GLY A 42 14.78 6.81 -10.33
C GLY A 42 14.04 6.58 -11.65
N LEU A 43 12.72 6.43 -11.57
CA LEU A 43 11.86 6.28 -12.75
C LEU A 43 11.83 7.55 -13.60
N ALA A 44 11.79 8.73 -12.99
CA ALA A 44 11.85 10.02 -13.69
C ALA A 44 13.18 10.20 -14.44
N VAL A 45 14.31 9.87 -13.81
CA VAL A 45 15.64 9.92 -14.45
C VAL A 45 15.71 8.92 -15.60
N LEU A 46 15.17 7.71 -15.43
CA LEU A 46 15.12 6.71 -16.49
C LEU A 46 14.36 7.28 -17.69
N ILE A 47 13.13 7.75 -17.48
CA ILE A 47 12.23 8.26 -18.53
C ILE A 47 12.73 9.55 -19.18
N ASN A 48 13.50 10.37 -18.46
CA ASN A 48 14.09 11.60 -19.00
C ASN A 48 15.21 11.34 -20.02
N GLN A 49 15.76 10.13 -20.07
CA GLN A 49 16.62 9.74 -21.18
C GLN A 49 15.79 9.66 -22.47
N LYS A 50 16.42 9.85 -23.64
CA LYS A 50 15.77 9.70 -24.96
C LYS A 50 15.38 8.24 -25.25
N LEU A 51 14.56 7.63 -24.39
CA LEU A 51 13.98 6.32 -24.58
C LEU A 51 12.99 6.39 -25.74
N ARG A 52 13.18 5.52 -26.71
CA ARG A 52 12.16 5.28 -27.74
C ARG A 52 10.93 4.69 -27.04
N GLY A 53 9.82 5.42 -27.01
CA GLY A 53 8.56 4.98 -26.40
C GLY A 53 8.09 5.71 -25.13
N VAL A 54 8.69 6.85 -24.76
CA VAL A 54 8.32 7.66 -23.57
C VAL A 54 6.80 7.90 -23.45
N GLY A 55 6.09 8.08 -24.57
CA GLY A 55 4.62 8.24 -24.57
C GLY A 55 3.88 7.03 -24.00
N PHE A 56 4.27 5.80 -24.35
CA PHE A 56 3.65 4.58 -23.83
C PHE A 56 3.90 4.40 -22.33
N PHE A 57 5.15 4.60 -21.89
CA PHE A 57 5.52 4.53 -20.47
C PHE A 57 4.76 5.55 -19.63
N ARG A 58 4.63 6.79 -20.14
CA ARG A 58 3.86 7.84 -19.47
C ARG A 58 2.41 7.40 -19.26
N THR A 59 1.73 6.92 -20.31
CA THR A 59 0.32 6.48 -20.21
C THR A 59 0.14 5.30 -19.27
N ALA A 60 1.02 4.30 -19.31
CA ALA A 60 0.93 3.12 -18.45
C ALA A 60 1.09 3.46 -16.95
N ILE A 61 1.98 4.39 -16.60
CA ILE A 61 2.20 4.83 -15.20
C ILE A 61 1.00 5.64 -14.69
N PHE A 62 0.38 6.45 -15.54
CA PHE A 62 -0.79 7.25 -15.16
C PHE A 62 -2.11 6.48 -15.18
N PHE A 63 -2.21 5.39 -15.95
CA PHE A 63 -3.43 4.58 -16.06
C PHE A 63 -4.01 4.14 -14.70
N PRO A 64 -3.24 3.55 -13.76
CA PRO A 64 -3.80 3.11 -12.48
C PRO A 64 -4.23 4.27 -11.57
N HIS A 65 -3.71 5.49 -11.77
CA HIS A 65 -4.14 6.68 -11.00
C HIS A 65 -5.55 7.15 -11.37
N VAL A 66 -6.06 6.75 -12.54
CA VAL A 66 -7.41 7.09 -12.99
C VAL A 66 -8.47 6.17 -12.35
N ALA A 67 -8.06 4.97 -11.93
CA ALA A 67 -8.96 4.01 -11.28
C ALA A 67 -9.25 4.38 -9.82
N SER A 68 -10.48 4.15 -9.36
CA SER A 68 -10.84 4.33 -7.96
C SER A 68 -10.04 3.38 -7.06
N VAL A 69 -9.51 3.90 -5.95
CA VAL A 69 -8.79 3.12 -4.94
C VAL A 69 -9.61 1.91 -4.48
N VAL A 70 -10.93 2.05 -4.38
CA VAL A 70 -11.83 0.96 -3.98
C VAL A 70 -11.86 -0.17 -5.02
N ALA A 71 -11.89 0.18 -6.31
CA ALA A 71 -11.88 -0.82 -7.39
C ALA A 71 -10.54 -1.56 -7.46
N VAL A 72 -9.43 -0.82 -7.30
CA VAL A 72 -8.08 -1.40 -7.24
C VAL A 72 -7.97 -2.36 -6.05
N ALA A 73 -8.49 -1.97 -4.87
CA ALA A 73 -8.50 -2.83 -3.70
C ALA A 73 -9.31 -4.11 -3.92
N ALA A 74 -10.48 -4.04 -4.56
CA ALA A 74 -11.30 -5.22 -4.88
C ALA A 74 -10.58 -6.20 -5.81
N VAL A 75 -9.88 -5.69 -6.83
CA VAL A 75 -9.06 -6.53 -7.73
C VAL A 75 -7.93 -7.20 -6.96
N TRP A 76 -7.21 -6.46 -6.11
CA TRP A 76 -6.17 -7.03 -5.27
C TRP A 76 -6.70 -8.09 -4.31
N GLN A 77 -7.86 -7.86 -3.69
CA GLN A 77 -8.51 -8.83 -2.81
C GLN A 77 -8.83 -10.13 -3.54
N MET A 78 -9.31 -10.04 -4.79
CA MET A 78 -9.57 -11.21 -5.63
C MET A 78 -8.28 -11.94 -6.02
N LEU A 79 -7.22 -11.22 -6.37
CA LEU A 79 -5.94 -11.79 -6.79
C LEU A 79 -5.17 -12.48 -5.65
N LEU A 80 -5.25 -11.93 -4.44
CA LEU A 80 -4.56 -12.40 -3.23
C LEU A 80 -5.44 -13.31 -2.36
N GLN A 81 -6.61 -13.73 -2.85
CA GLN A 81 -7.49 -14.65 -2.13
C GLN A 81 -6.78 -15.99 -1.86
N LYS A 82 -6.96 -16.54 -0.65
CA LYS A 82 -6.20 -17.71 -0.18
C LYS A 82 -6.41 -18.96 -1.04
N ASP A 83 -7.67 -19.26 -1.37
CA ASP A 83 -8.06 -20.54 -1.99
C ASP A 83 -8.06 -20.52 -3.52
N MET A 84 -8.39 -19.37 -4.14
CA MET A 84 -8.53 -19.25 -5.61
C MET A 84 -7.85 -18.00 -6.19
N GLY A 85 -6.98 -17.34 -5.41
CA GLY A 85 -6.25 -16.18 -5.88
C GLY A 85 -5.19 -16.57 -6.91
N LEU A 86 -5.18 -15.88 -8.05
CA LEU A 86 -4.21 -16.10 -9.13
C LEU A 86 -2.76 -16.04 -8.62
N ILE A 87 -2.46 -15.19 -7.65
CA ILE A 87 -1.12 -15.05 -7.07
C ILE A 87 -0.73 -16.32 -6.32
N ASN A 88 -1.65 -16.90 -5.55
CA ASN A 88 -1.40 -18.13 -4.81
C ASN A 88 -1.29 -19.34 -5.75
N GLU A 89 -2.06 -19.39 -6.83
CA GLU A 89 -1.91 -20.43 -7.87
C GLU A 89 -0.56 -20.35 -8.58
N ILE A 90 -0.08 -19.14 -8.88
CA ILE A 90 1.28 -18.96 -9.42
C ILE A 90 2.32 -19.46 -8.41
N LEU A 91 2.18 -19.13 -7.13
CA LEU A 91 3.10 -19.60 -6.07
C LEU A 91 3.07 -21.12 -5.89
N ARG A 92 1.89 -21.75 -5.97
CA ARG A 92 1.76 -23.22 -5.98
C ARG A 92 2.43 -23.83 -7.20
N GLY A 93 2.32 -23.20 -8.37
CA GLY A 93 3.02 -23.59 -9.60
C GLY A 93 4.55 -23.56 -9.49
N PHE A 94 5.09 -22.65 -8.66
CA PHE A 94 6.51 -22.62 -8.29
C PHE A 94 6.91 -23.59 -7.16
N GLY A 95 5.99 -24.46 -6.73
CA GLY A 95 6.26 -25.52 -5.73
C GLY A 95 6.02 -25.11 -4.27
N MET A 96 5.40 -23.96 -4.02
CA MET A 96 5.11 -23.49 -2.66
C MET A 96 3.82 -24.16 -2.14
N THR A 97 3.97 -25.14 -1.24
CA THR A 97 2.84 -25.93 -0.71
C THR A 97 2.05 -25.21 0.38
N ASP A 98 2.69 -24.30 1.11
CA ASP A 98 2.06 -23.47 2.15
C ASP A 98 1.98 -22.02 1.64
N VAL A 99 0.84 -21.68 1.04
CA VAL A 99 0.62 -20.34 0.50
C VAL A 99 0.24 -19.36 1.62
N PRO A 100 0.83 -18.15 1.65
CA PRO A 100 0.49 -17.17 2.66
C PRO A 100 -0.99 -16.76 2.58
N GLY A 101 -1.65 -16.70 3.74
CA GLY A 101 -2.90 -15.96 3.89
C GLY A 101 -2.60 -14.47 3.94
N TRP A 102 -2.58 -13.82 2.77
CA TRP A 102 -2.28 -12.38 2.65
C TRP A 102 -3.24 -11.50 3.44
N PHE A 103 -4.47 -11.98 3.61
CA PHE A 103 -5.48 -11.40 4.47
C PHE A 103 -5.88 -12.40 5.56
N ALA A 104 -6.35 -11.88 6.70
CA ALA A 104 -6.91 -12.69 7.77
C ALA A 104 -8.33 -13.18 7.40
N SER A 105 -8.44 -13.98 6.33
CA SER A 105 -9.53 -14.93 6.03
C SER A 105 -9.12 -15.75 4.80
#